data_AF-F5XHK5-F1
#
_entry.id   AF-F5XHK5-F1
#
_cell.length_a   1.000
_cell.length_b   1.000
_cell.length_c   1.000
_cell.angle_alpha   90.00
_cell.angle_beta   90.00
_cell.angle_gamma   90.00
#
_symmetry.space_group_name_H-M   'P 1'
#
loop_
_entity.id
_entity.type
_entity.pdbx_description
1 polymer ?
#
loop_
_entity_poly.entity_id
_entity_poly.type
_entity_poly.pdbx_seq_one_letter_code
_entity_poly.pdbx_strand_id
1 'polypeptide(L)' 'MRTTLDLDPVVLSAARAKAAAERISLGKAVSELALSGLRAPSSQFTTASGFPVLSGVPGRPVTDELVAAHRDDEG' A
#
# COMPACT_ATOMS: atom_id res chain seq x y z
N MET A 1 -7.29 -10.11 23.06
CA MET A 1 -6.98 -9.33 24.27
C MET A 1 -7.90 -8.12 24.31
N ARG A 2 -8.39 -7.70 25.48
CA ARG A 2 -9.12 -6.44 25.66
C ARG A 2 -8.20 -5.47 26.41
N THR A 3 -7.97 -4.31 25.81
CA THR A 3 -7.07 -3.27 26.31
C THR A 3 -7.70 -1.93 26.00
N THR A 4 -7.53 -0.95 26.89
CA THR A 4 -7.90 0.44 26.64
C THR A 4 -6.69 1.16 26.06
N LEU A 5 -6.87 1.84 24.94
CA LEU A 5 -5.82 2.56 24.21
C LEU A 5 -6.31 3.97 23.95
N ASP A 6 -5.41 4.95 24.08
CA ASP A 6 -5.62 6.27 23.50
C ASP A 6 -5.22 6.22 22.02
N LEU A 7 -6.08 6.73 21.13
CA LEU A 7 -5.92 6.64 19.69
C LEU A 7 -6.15 8.01 19.06
N ASP A 8 -5.22 8.40 18.20
CA ASP A 8 -5.44 9.55 17.34
C ASP A 8 -6.75 9.39 16.53
N PRO A 9 -7.57 10.46 16.37
CA PRO A 9 -8.83 10.40 15.64
C PRO A 9 -8.70 9.86 14.21
N VAL A 10 -7.59 10.14 13.53
CA VAL A 10 -7.31 9.65 12.18
C VAL A 10 -7.13 8.14 12.18
N VAL A 11 -6.40 7.59 13.16
CA VAL A 11 -6.21 6.14 13.32
C VAL A 11 -7.54 5.46 13.60
N LEU A 12 -8.37 6.03 14.47
CA LEU A 12 -9.70 5.49 14.77
C LEU A 12 -10.60 5.50 13.53
N SER A 13 -10.57 6.56 12.73
CA SER A 13 -11.32 6.68 11.48
C SER A 13 -10.91 5.59 10.48
N ALA A 14 -9.60 5.43 10.25
CA ALA A 14 -9.05 4.41 9.36
C ALA A 14 -9.41 2.99 9.80
N ALA A 15 -9.31 2.69 11.10
CA ALA A 15 -9.69 1.40 11.64
C ALA A 15 -11.20 1.11 11.48
N ARG A 16 -12.07 2.11 11.64
CA ARG A 16 -13.51 1.97 11.39
C ARG A 16 -13.81 1.68 9.92
N ALA A 17 -13.17 2.39 9.00
CA ALA A 17 -13.33 2.15 7.57
C ALA A 17 -12.94 0.72 7.18
N LYS A 18 -11.76 0.26 7.63
CA LYS A 18 -11.30 -1.12 7.41
C LYS A 18 -12.23 -2.17 8.04
N ALA A 19 -12.66 -1.94 9.28
CA ALA A 19 -13.57 -2.84 9.97
C ALA A 19 -14.91 -3.00 9.22
N ALA A 20 -15.46 -1.91 8.69
CA ALA A 20 -16.68 -1.94 7.90
C ALA A 20 -16.49 -2.67 6.56
N ALA A 21 -15.42 -2.34 5.83
CA ALA A 21 -15.12 -2.94 4.53
C ALA A 21 -14.92 -4.46 4.60
N GLU A 22 -14.25 -4.94 5.65
CA GLU A 22 -13.89 -6.35 5.79
C GLU A 22 -14.82 -7.14 6.73
N ARG A 23 -15.84 -6.48 7.31
CA ARG A 23 -16.76 -7.07 8.30
C ARG A 23 -16.05 -7.73 9.49
N ILE A 24 -15.04 -7.06 10.02
CA ILE A 24 -14.27 -7.48 11.21
C ILE A 24 -14.51 -6.53 12.39
N SER A 25 -14.14 -6.97 13.60
CA SER A 25 -14.23 -6.09 14.78
C SER A 25 -13.24 -4.92 14.69
N LEU A 26 -13.58 -3.78 15.32
CA LEU A 26 -12.69 -2.61 15.39
C LEU A 26 -11.32 -2.96 15.98
N GLY A 27 -11.28 -3.74 17.06
CA GLY A 27 -10.02 -4.18 17.68
C GLY A 27 -9.16 -5.06 16.76
N LYS A 28 -9.78 -5.89 15.93
CA LYS A 28 -9.07 -6.67 14.90
C LYS A 28 -8.49 -5.76 13.82
N ALA A 29 -9.26 -4.80 13.33
CA ALA A 29 -8.78 -3.84 12.33
C ALA A 29 -7.59 -3.01 12.85
N VAL A 30 -7.67 -2.51 14.09
CA VAL A 30 -6.54 -1.81 14.75
C VAL A 30 -5.31 -2.72 14.86
N SER A 31 -5.50 -3.97 15.29
CA SER A 31 -4.39 -4.93 15.41
C SER A 31 -3.71 -5.22 14.08
N GLU A 32 -4.48 -5.38 13.00
CA GLU A 32 -3.93 -5.60 11.66
C GLU A 32 -3.19 -4.38 11.11
N LEU A 33 -3.74 -3.17 11.30
CA LEU A 33 -3.06 -1.93 10.91
C LEU A 33 -1.73 -1.77 11.67
N ALA A 34 -1.72 -2.03 12.97
CA ALA A 34 -0.50 -1.98 13.78
C ALA A 34 0.54 -3.01 13.29
N LEU A 35 0.12 -4.26 13.05
CA LEU A 35 1.01 -5.30 12.52
C LEU A 35 1.53 -4.95 11.12
N SER A 36 0.70 -4.34 10.27
CA SER A 36 1.10 -3.86 8.95
C SER A 36 2.16 -2.76 9.07
N GLY A 37 1.99 -1.79 9.98
CA GLY A 37 3.00 -0.76 10.23
C GLY A 37 4.31 -1.32 10.79
N LEU A 38 4.26 -2.33 11.65
CA LEU A 38 5.47 -3.00 12.17
C LEU A 38 6.21 -3.82 11.12
N ARG A 39 5.48 -4.36 10.13
CA ARG A 39 6.05 -5.14 9.02
C ARG A 39 6.44 -4.27 7.83
N ALA A 40 5.93 -3.04 7.77
CA ALA A 40 6.24 -2.14 6.68
C ALA A 40 7.75 -1.92 6.68
N PRO A 41 8.46 -2.25 5.58
CA PRO A 41 9.85 -1.88 5.48
C PRO A 41 9.94 -0.37 5.66
N SER A 42 10.92 0.11 6.42
CA SER A 42 11.23 1.55 6.44
C SER A 42 11.49 1.94 4.99
N SER A 43 10.50 2.56 4.34
CA SER A 43 10.55 2.76 2.91
C SER A 43 11.64 3.78 2.64
N GLN A 44 12.83 3.28 2.35
CA GLN A 44 13.91 4.04 1.76
C GLN A 44 13.53 4.17 0.29
N PHE A 45 12.55 5.04 0.01
CA PHE A 45 12.36 5.48 -1.36
C PHE A 45 13.69 6.11 -1.78
N THR A 46 14.29 5.54 -2.82
CA THR A 46 15.40 6.22 -3.48
C THR A 46 14.83 7.53 -4.00
N THR A 47 15.43 8.65 -3.61
CA THR A 47 15.03 9.96 -4.12
C THR A 47 15.97 10.34 -5.24
N ALA A 48 15.43 10.80 -6.35
CA ALA A 48 16.20 11.43 -7.42
C ALA A 48 15.64 12.84 -7.61
N SER A 49 16.49 13.86 -7.51
CA SER A 49 16.10 15.27 -7.67
C SER A 49 14.95 15.71 -6.74
N GLY A 50 14.87 15.14 -5.53
CA GLY A 50 13.82 15.48 -4.55
C GLY A 50 12.49 14.76 -4.74
N PHE A 51 12.36 13.89 -5.75
CA PHE A 51 11.17 13.08 -5.98
C PHE A 51 11.41 11.61 -5.62
N PRO A 52 10.44 10.93 -5.00
CA PRO A 52 10.52 9.49 -4.79
C PRO A 52 10.51 8.79 -6.15
N VAL A 53 11.55 8.02 -6.44
CA VAL A 53 11.61 7.19 -7.64
C VAL A 53 11.34 5.74 -7.27
N LEU A 54 10.50 5.09 -8.07
CA LEU A 54 10.35 3.64 -8.01
C LEU A 54 11.64 3.04 -8.58
N SER A 55 12.41 2.34 -7.76
CA SER A 55 13.53 1.54 -8.24
C SER A 55 12.97 0.44 -9.15
N GLY A 56 13.38 0.44 -10.42
CA GLY A 56 12.93 -0.54 -11.39
C GLY A 56 13.17 -1.96 -10.91
N VAL A 57 12.21 -2.85 -11.15
CA VAL A 57 12.40 -4.30 -10.92
C VAL A 57 13.36 -4.81 -12.00
N PRO A 58 14.39 -5.62 -11.67
CA PRO A 58 15.21 -6.27 -12.70
C PRO A 58 14.31 -7.10 -13.62
N GLY A 59 14.27 -6.72 -14.89
CA GLY A 59 13.34 -7.28 -15.86
C GLY A 59 13.61 -6.74 -17.27
N ARG A 60 12.86 -7.25 -18.25
CA ARG A 60 12.93 -6.74 -19.63
C ARG A 60 12.22 -5.39 -19.69
N PRO A 61 12.87 -4.32 -20.20
CA PRO A 61 12.20 -3.04 -20.37
C PRO A 61 11.03 -3.19 -21.33
N VAL A 62 9.89 -2.62 -20.96
CA VAL A 62 8.76 -2.44 -21.87
C VAL A 62 9.11 -1.23 -22.74
N THR A 63 9.30 -1.46 -24.04
CA THR A 63 9.66 -0.41 -25.01
C THR A 63 8.47 0.01 -25.84
N ASP A 64 8.58 1.18 -26.48
CA ASP A 64 7.53 1.70 -27.36
C ASP A 64 7.25 0.76 -28.54
N GLU A 65 8.28 0.07 -29.07
CA GLU A 65 8.12 -0.93 -30.12
C GLU A 65 7.30 -2.13 -29.66
N LEU A 66 7.52 -2.57 -28.41
CA LEU A 66 6.76 -3.66 -27.81
C LEU A 66 5.29 -3.28 -27.64
N VAL A 67 5.03 -2.05 -27.20
CA VAL A 67 3.67 -1.52 -27.09
C VAL A 67 2.99 -1.40 -28.45
N ALA A 68 3.70 -0.86 -29.46
CA ALA A 68 3.18 -0.72 -30.82
C ALA A 68 2.80 -2.07 -31.43
N ALA A 69 3.63 -3.10 -31.24
CA ALA A 69 3.39 -4.44 -31.78
C ALA A 69 2.13 -5.14 -31.24
N HIS A 70 1.61 -4.74 -30.08
CA HIS A 70 0.43 -5.37 -29.44
C HIS A 70 -0.81 -4.46 -29.44
N ARG A 71 -0.72 -3.24 -29.98
CA ARG A 71 -1.83 -2.28 -29.98
C ARG A 71 -2.90 -2.61 -31.03
N ASP A 72 -2.49 -3.25 -32.14
CA ASP A 72 -3.34 -3.40 -33.33
C ASP A 72 -4.01 -4.79 -33.44
N ASP A 73 -3.95 -5.63 -32.40
CA ASP A 73 -4.50 -7.00 -32.39
C ASP A 73 -6.00 -7.10 -31.98
N GLU A 74 -6.71 -5.98 -31.80
CA GLU A 74 -8.17 -5.94 -31.55
C GLU A 74 -8.98 -5.43 -32.77
N GLY A 75 -8.74 -6.02 -33.94
CA GLY A 75 -9.55 -5.83 -35.16
C GLY A 75 -10.54 -6.96 -35.41
#